data_AF-A0A7C1G628-F1
#
_entry.id   AF-A0A7C1G628-F1
#
_cell.length_a   1.000
_cell.length_b   1.000
_cell.length_c   1.000
_cell.angle_alpha   90.00
_cell.angle_beta   90.00
_cell.angle_gamma   90.00
#
_symmetry.space_group_name_H-M   'P 1'
#
loop_
_entity.id
_entity.type
_entity.pdbx_description
1 polymer ?
#
loop_
_entity_poly.entity_id
_entity_poly.type
_entity_poly.pdbx_seq_one_letter_code
_entity_poly.pdbx_strand_id
1 'polypeptide(L)'
;MVEKMLMRNNRAQLMVLEAVLSATLVILSIIFAISLSPPPSYTISSTPSELRSLATDSLSALEHKEEVTGYQNYLVKCIVENDLDFILYYLNLSLPTSTYYNIYISNLTTTVMWFNGEKICGGKFGSVERIHRLFYYDGDITVNGTTLKGNIYEFILEVWRV
;
A
#
# COMPACT_ATOMS: atom_id res chain seq x y z
N MET A 1 53.58 -15.05 43.27
CA MET A 1 52.12 -15.24 43.23
C MET A 1 51.41 -14.08 42.52
N VAL A 2 51.79 -12.83 42.79
CA VAL A 2 51.26 -11.60 42.16
C VAL A 2 51.45 -11.57 40.63
N GLU A 3 52.62 -11.98 40.15
CA GLU A 3 52.98 -11.96 38.72
C GLU A 3 52.12 -12.91 37.86
N LYS A 4 51.76 -14.09 38.39
CA LYS A 4 50.85 -15.04 37.72
C LYS A 4 49.42 -14.51 37.62
N MET A 5 48.96 -13.72 38.60
CA MET A 5 47.63 -13.10 38.55
C MET A 5 47.58 -11.94 37.54
N LEU A 6 48.66 -11.14 37.48
CA LEU A 6 48.82 -10.05 36.49
C LEU A 6 48.80 -10.59 35.06
N MET A 7 49.55 -11.66 34.77
CA MET A 7 49.55 -12.29 33.45
C MET A 7 48.19 -12.90 33.07
N ARG A 8 47.45 -13.47 34.04
CA ARG A 8 46.10 -14.03 33.79
C ARG A 8 45.07 -12.95 33.50
N ASN A 9 45.15 -11.81 34.20
CA ASN A 9 44.26 -10.67 33.94
C ASN A 9 44.52 -10.03 32.57
N ASN A 10 45.79 -9.90 32.16
CA ASN A 10 46.12 -9.37 30.83
C ASN A 10 45.62 -10.29 29.70
N ARG A 11 45.68 -11.62 29.88
CA ARG A 11 45.09 -12.57 28.91
C ARG A 11 43.58 -12.48 28.84
N ALA A 12 42.91 -12.35 29.99
CA ALA A 12 41.46 -12.19 30.03
C ALA A 12 41.01 -10.87 29.37
N GLN A 13 41.72 -9.77 29.64
CA GLN A 13 41.46 -8.48 29.00
C GLN A 13 41.67 -8.52 27.49
N LEU A 14 42.70 -9.23 27.02
CA LEU A 14 42.99 -9.38 25.60
C LEU A 14 41.91 -10.23 24.89
N MET A 15 41.42 -11.30 25.53
CA MET A 15 40.28 -12.08 25.01
C MET A 15 38.99 -11.26 24.93
N VAL A 16 38.71 -10.42 25.93
CA VAL A 16 37.53 -9.52 25.90
C VAL A 16 37.67 -8.50 24.77
N LEU A 17 38.86 -7.93 24.58
CA LEU A 17 39.11 -6.98 23.49
C LEU A 17 38.90 -7.62 22.11
N GLU A 18 39.40 -8.84 21.91
CA GLU A 18 39.23 -9.60 20.68
C GLU A 18 37.75 -9.92 20.40
N ALA A 19 37.00 -10.30 21.42
CA ALA A 19 35.56 -10.57 21.31
C ALA A 19 34.78 -9.31 20.94
N VAL A 20 35.09 -8.16 21.56
CA VAL A 20 34.44 -6.88 21.26
C VAL A 20 34.75 -6.44 19.83
N LEU A 21 36.02 -6.51 19.41
CA LEU A 21 36.44 -6.20 18.04
C LEU A 21 35.72 -7.06 17.01
N SER A 22 35.65 -8.37 17.25
CA SER A 22 34.97 -9.32 16.38
C SER A 22 33.48 -9.01 16.28
N ALA A 23 32.81 -8.74 17.40
CA ALA A 23 31.40 -8.36 17.41
C ALA A 23 31.15 -7.06 16.63
N THR A 24 32.00 -6.03 16.81
CA THR A 24 31.87 -4.78 16.05
C THR A 24 32.08 -4.99 14.55
N LEU A 25 33.04 -5.82 14.14
CA LEU A 25 33.26 -6.14 12.72
C LEU A 25 32.07 -6.88 12.10
N VAL A 26 31.48 -7.84 12.83
CA VAL A 26 30.29 -8.55 12.37
C VAL A 26 29.11 -7.58 12.19
N ILE A 27 28.84 -6.72 13.17
CA ILE A 27 27.75 -5.73 13.08
C ILE A 27 27.98 -4.77 11.89
N LEU A 28 29.21 -4.27 11.73
CA LEU A 28 29.54 -3.39 10.60
C LEU A 28 29.39 -4.09 9.25
N SER A 29 29.77 -5.36 9.15
CA SER A 29 29.62 -6.15 7.92
C SER A 29 28.15 -6.35 7.53
N ILE A 30 27.26 -6.56 8.51
CA ILE A 30 25.82 -6.67 8.29
C ILE A 30 25.24 -5.33 7.80
N ILE A 31 25.62 -4.22 8.45
CA ILE A 31 25.16 -2.88 8.03
C ILE A 31 25.63 -2.56 6.61
N PHE A 32 26.89 -2.89 6.28
CA PHE A 32 27.45 -2.68 4.96
C PHE A 32 26.77 -3.55 3.90
N ALA A 33 26.49 -4.82 4.21
CA ALA A 33 25.75 -5.72 3.33
C ALA A 33 24.35 -5.19 3.04
N ILE A 34 23.62 -4.68 4.04
CA ILE A 34 22.31 -4.05 3.86
C ILE A 34 22.41 -2.76 3.04
N SER A 35 23.46 -1.96 3.26
CA SER A 35 23.63 -0.66 2.60
C SER A 35 24.06 -0.78 1.13
N LEU A 36 24.82 -1.82 0.78
CA LEU A 36 25.27 -2.08 -0.59
C LEU A 36 24.35 -3.00 -1.37
N SER A 37 23.53 -3.80 -0.69
CA SER A 37 22.52 -4.62 -1.33
C SER A 37 21.57 -3.67 -2.06
N PRO A 38 21.49 -3.74 -3.41
CA PRO A 38 20.45 -3.04 -4.12
C PRO A 38 19.12 -3.46 -3.50
N PRO A 39 18.17 -2.53 -3.28
CA PRO A 39 16.81 -2.94 -2.99
C PRO A 39 16.40 -3.96 -4.07
N PRO A 40 15.66 -5.02 -3.73
CA PRO A 40 15.21 -5.99 -4.72
C PRO A 40 14.62 -5.23 -5.90
N SER A 41 15.30 -5.32 -7.05
CA SER A 41 14.89 -4.64 -8.27
C SER A 41 13.77 -5.47 -8.88
N TYR A 42 12.55 -5.21 -8.43
CA TYR A 42 11.37 -5.76 -9.08
C TYR A 42 11.29 -5.16 -10.48
N THR A 43 11.41 -6.01 -11.50
CA THR A 43 11.14 -5.60 -12.88
C THR A 43 9.65 -5.32 -13.01
N ILE A 44 9.31 -4.04 -13.14
CA ILE A 44 7.95 -3.55 -13.35
C ILE A 44 7.34 -4.29 -14.57
N SER A 45 6.39 -5.19 -14.32
CA SER A 45 5.83 -6.10 -15.33
C SER A 45 4.90 -5.40 -16.35
N SER A 46 4.50 -4.15 -16.13
CA SER A 46 3.59 -3.42 -17.02
C SER A 46 3.91 -1.93 -16.97
N THR A 47 3.89 -1.26 -18.11
CA THR A 47 4.14 0.18 -18.14
C THR A 47 3.07 0.91 -17.31
N PRO A 48 3.41 2.01 -16.61
CA PRO A 48 2.45 2.77 -15.78
C PRO A 48 1.14 3.11 -16.52
N SER A 49 1.23 3.39 -17.82
CA SER A 49 0.10 3.64 -18.72
C SER A 49 -0.88 2.47 -18.86
N GLU A 50 -0.39 1.22 -18.89
CA GLU A 50 -1.25 0.04 -19.02
C GLU A 50 -2.08 -0.19 -17.76
N LEU A 51 -1.47 -0.03 -16.59
CA LEU A 51 -2.14 -0.21 -15.30
C LEU A 51 -3.27 0.82 -15.12
N ARG A 52 -3.00 2.08 -15.48
CA ARG A 52 -4.01 3.13 -15.47
C ARG A 52 -5.17 2.81 -16.41
N SER A 53 -4.89 2.36 -17.63
CA SER A 53 -5.94 1.97 -18.58
C SER A 53 -6.79 0.83 -18.05
N LEU A 54 -6.17 -0.26 -17.56
CA LEU A 54 -6.89 -1.40 -16.99
C LEU A 54 -7.79 -1.02 -15.81
N ALA A 55 -7.29 -0.18 -14.91
CA ALA A 55 -8.07 0.31 -13.77
C ALA A 55 -9.20 1.24 -14.20
N THR A 56 -8.95 2.11 -15.19
CA THR A 56 -9.96 2.98 -15.79
C THR A 56 -11.07 2.16 -16.45
N ASP A 57 -10.71 1.16 -17.24
CA ASP A 57 -11.65 0.29 -17.95
C ASP A 57 -12.45 -0.57 -16.97
N SER A 58 -11.81 -1.08 -15.91
CA SER A 58 -12.48 -1.84 -14.85
C SER A 58 -13.54 -0.99 -14.14
N LEU A 59 -13.23 0.27 -13.81
CA LEU A 59 -14.20 1.17 -13.19
C LEU A 59 -15.32 1.55 -14.15
N SER A 60 -15.00 1.85 -15.41
CA SER A 60 -16.00 2.15 -16.43
C SER A 60 -16.94 0.95 -16.66
N ALA A 61 -16.42 -0.28 -16.63
CA ALA A 61 -17.22 -1.49 -16.74
C ALA A 61 -18.10 -1.72 -15.50
N LEU A 62 -17.61 -1.38 -14.31
CA LEU A 62 -18.39 -1.43 -13.08
C LEU A 62 -19.53 -0.40 -13.08
N GLU A 63 -19.29 0.82 -13.55
CA GLU A 63 -20.30 1.88 -13.68
C GLU A 63 -21.50 1.42 -14.54
N HIS A 64 -21.23 0.65 -15.60
CA HIS A 64 -22.22 0.17 -16.57
C HIS A 64 -22.63 -1.29 -16.36
N LYS A 65 -22.33 -1.89 -15.20
CA LYS A 65 -22.62 -3.30 -14.94
C LYS A 65 -24.12 -3.62 -14.99
N GLU A 66 -24.92 -2.79 -14.33
CA GLU A 66 -26.38 -2.91 -14.30
C GLU A 66 -27.01 -1.51 -14.34
N GLU A 67 -28.19 -1.39 -14.95
CA GLU A 67 -28.99 -0.17 -14.87
C GLU A 67 -29.56 -0.01 -13.46
N VAL A 68 -29.40 1.18 -12.89
CA VAL A 68 -29.87 1.50 -11.53
C VAL A 68 -30.79 2.72 -11.56
N THR A 69 -31.81 2.70 -10.71
CA THR A 69 -32.72 3.83 -10.50
C THR A 69 -32.34 4.58 -9.24
N GLY A 70 -32.41 5.91 -9.27
CA GLY A 70 -32.09 6.77 -8.12
C GLY A 70 -30.60 7.06 -7.89
N TYR A 71 -29.70 6.41 -8.66
CA TYR A 71 -28.26 6.65 -8.63
C TYR A 71 -27.74 7.00 -10.02
N GLN A 72 -26.62 7.72 -10.10
CA GLN A 72 -26.01 8.08 -11.39
C GLN A 72 -25.56 6.86 -12.19
N ASN A 73 -24.99 5.86 -11.52
CA ASN A 73 -24.53 4.60 -12.10
C ASN A 73 -24.37 3.54 -11.00
N TYR A 74 -24.05 2.30 -11.39
CA TYR A 74 -23.96 1.18 -10.45
C TYR A 74 -22.83 1.36 -9.42
N LEU A 75 -21.70 1.96 -9.81
CA LEU A 75 -20.61 2.28 -8.90
C LEU A 75 -21.08 3.23 -7.78
N VAL A 76 -21.83 4.29 -8.13
CA VAL A 76 -22.39 5.22 -7.14
C VAL A 76 -23.34 4.53 -6.18
N LYS A 77 -24.18 3.60 -6.67
CA LYS A 77 -25.03 2.77 -5.82
C LYS A 77 -24.19 2.00 -4.78
N CYS A 78 -23.16 1.28 -5.22
CA CYS A 78 -22.28 0.53 -4.30
C CYS A 78 -21.60 1.45 -3.27
N ILE A 79 -21.18 2.64 -3.67
CA ILE A 79 -20.59 3.63 -2.75
C ILE A 79 -21.59 4.06 -1.68
N VAL A 80 -22.80 4.45 -2.09
CA VAL A 80 -23.83 4.96 -1.18
C VAL A 80 -24.36 3.87 -0.25
N GLU A 81 -24.54 2.65 -0.77
CA GLU A 81 -24.97 1.48 0.01
C GLU A 81 -23.83 0.87 0.86
N ASN A 82 -22.62 1.44 0.78
CA ASN A 82 -21.41 0.98 1.45
C ASN A 82 -21.10 -0.51 1.18
N ASP A 83 -21.35 -0.95 -0.06
CA ASP A 83 -21.07 -2.31 -0.53
C ASP A 83 -19.61 -2.46 -0.96
N LEU A 84 -18.71 -2.40 0.03
CA LEU A 84 -17.28 -2.55 -0.19
C LEU A 84 -16.94 -3.95 -0.71
N ASP A 85 -17.57 -5.00 -0.16
CA ASP A 85 -17.26 -6.38 -0.48
C ASP A 85 -17.46 -6.68 -1.97
N PHE A 86 -18.54 -6.15 -2.56
CA PHE A 86 -18.77 -6.27 -3.99
C PHE A 86 -17.73 -5.53 -4.83
N ILE A 87 -17.36 -4.30 -4.45
CA ILE A 87 -16.33 -3.53 -5.16
C ILE A 87 -15.00 -4.28 -5.13
N LEU A 88 -14.60 -4.82 -3.97
CA LEU A 88 -13.38 -5.62 -3.83
C LEU A 88 -13.45 -6.89 -4.68
N TYR A 89 -14.58 -7.61 -4.64
CA TYR A 89 -14.80 -8.79 -5.47
C TYR A 89 -14.65 -8.47 -6.96
N TYR A 90 -15.29 -7.39 -7.42
CA TYR A 90 -15.25 -6.99 -8.82
C TYR A 90 -13.83 -6.58 -9.25
N LEU A 91 -13.16 -5.72 -8.47
CA LEU A 91 -11.79 -5.29 -8.78
C LEU A 91 -10.80 -6.46 -8.80
N ASN A 92 -10.95 -7.44 -7.91
CA ASN A 92 -10.12 -8.64 -7.89
C ASN A 92 -10.35 -9.56 -9.10
N LEU A 93 -11.53 -9.51 -9.72
CA LEU A 93 -11.82 -10.24 -10.95
C LEU A 93 -11.36 -9.50 -12.20
N SER A 94 -11.50 -8.17 -12.21
CA SER A 94 -11.21 -7.33 -13.38
C SER A 94 -9.73 -6.98 -13.52
N LEU A 95 -9.02 -6.83 -12.40
CA LEU A 95 -7.60 -6.49 -12.40
C LEU A 95 -6.73 -7.75 -12.36
N PRO A 96 -5.51 -7.70 -12.92
CA PRO A 96 -4.55 -8.79 -12.78
C PRO A 96 -4.25 -9.12 -11.31
N THR A 97 -4.03 -10.40 -11.00
CA THR A 97 -3.84 -10.92 -9.62
C THR A 97 -2.63 -10.36 -8.86
N SER A 98 -1.70 -9.70 -9.55
CA SER A 98 -0.54 -8.99 -8.97
C SER A 98 -0.83 -7.51 -8.68
N THR A 99 -2.08 -7.07 -8.85
CA THR A 99 -2.51 -5.69 -8.63
C THR A 99 -3.05 -5.51 -7.23
N TYR A 100 -2.52 -4.52 -6.54
CA TYR A 100 -2.97 -4.08 -5.24
C TYR A 100 -3.55 -2.68 -5.36
N TYR A 101 -4.49 -2.35 -4.48
CA TYR A 101 -5.16 -1.08 -4.55
C TYR A 101 -5.65 -0.54 -3.21
N ASN A 102 -5.69 0.78 -3.11
CA ASN A 102 -6.38 1.52 -2.06
C ASN A 102 -7.58 2.21 -2.68
N ILE A 103 -8.67 2.28 -1.92
CA ILE A 103 -9.90 2.97 -2.32
C ILE A 103 -10.12 4.12 -1.38
N TYR A 104 -10.39 5.30 -1.94
CA TYR A 104 -10.75 6.48 -1.17
C TYR A 104 -12.03 7.11 -1.72
N ILE A 105 -12.80 7.70 -0.83
CA ILE A 105 -13.94 8.56 -1.15
C ILE A 105 -13.64 9.96 -0.66
N SER A 106 -13.88 10.95 -1.50
CA SER A 106 -13.61 12.35 -1.20
C SER A 106 -14.84 13.21 -1.51
N ASN A 107 -15.11 14.22 -0.68
CA ASN A 107 -16.09 15.28 -0.98
C ASN A 107 -15.37 16.56 -1.44
N LEU A 108 -14.21 16.41 -2.11
CA LEU A 108 -13.28 17.47 -2.54
C LEU A 108 -12.59 18.25 -1.42
N THR A 109 -13.08 18.17 -0.18
CA THR A 109 -12.49 18.83 0.99
C THR A 109 -11.85 17.85 1.95
N THR A 110 -12.50 16.71 2.15
CA THR A 110 -12.10 15.63 3.04
C THR A 110 -12.03 14.34 2.22
N THR A 111 -10.94 13.62 2.35
CA THR A 111 -10.73 12.32 1.71
C THR A 111 -10.62 11.26 2.80
N VAL A 112 -11.44 10.21 2.68
CA VAL A 112 -11.49 9.09 3.61
C VAL A 112 -11.04 7.84 2.86
N MET A 113 -10.09 7.12 3.44
CA MET A 113 -9.70 5.81 2.95
C MET A 113 -10.81 4.81 3.28
N TRP A 114 -11.38 4.21 2.25
CA TRP A 114 -12.39 3.16 2.38
C TRP A 114 -11.72 1.79 2.53
N PHE A 115 -10.70 1.51 1.71
CA PHE A 115 -9.96 0.26 1.74
C PHE A 115 -8.44 0.50 1.69
N ASN A 116 -7.71 -0.28 2.49
CA ASN A 116 -6.25 -0.23 2.61
C ASN A 116 -5.63 -1.56 2.15
N GLY A 117 -5.32 -1.66 0.86
CA GLY A 117 -4.59 -2.81 0.30
C GLY A 117 -3.11 -2.80 0.64
N GLU A 118 -2.54 -1.65 1.02
CA GLU A 118 -1.13 -1.52 1.41
C GLU A 118 -0.79 -2.37 2.66
N LYS A 119 -1.74 -2.51 3.59
CA LYS A 119 -1.60 -3.40 4.75
C LYS A 119 -1.39 -4.87 4.37
N ILE A 120 -1.83 -5.29 3.19
CA ILE A 120 -1.75 -6.68 2.74
C ILE A 120 -0.37 -6.99 2.17
N CYS A 121 0.21 -6.08 1.39
CA CYS A 121 1.50 -6.26 0.72
C CYS A 121 2.69 -5.63 1.48
N GLY A 122 2.45 -4.88 2.56
CA GLY A 122 3.52 -4.28 3.37
C GLY A 122 4.13 -3.01 2.77
N GLY A 123 3.46 -2.39 1.81
CA GLY A 123 3.93 -1.18 1.14
C GLY A 123 3.49 -1.08 -0.32
N LYS A 124 3.66 0.10 -0.92
CA LYS A 124 3.47 0.31 -2.36
C LYS A 124 4.77 0.01 -3.09
N PHE A 125 4.71 -0.85 -4.10
CA PHE A 125 5.85 -1.21 -4.93
C PHE A 125 5.60 -0.77 -6.38
N GLY A 126 6.67 -0.43 -7.09
CA GLY A 126 6.59 -0.04 -8.50
C GLY A 126 5.89 1.30 -8.74
N SER A 127 5.29 1.44 -9.92
CA SER A 127 4.53 2.64 -10.27
C SER A 127 3.14 2.61 -9.64
N VAL A 128 2.79 3.72 -9.00
CA VAL A 128 1.47 3.92 -8.41
C VAL A 128 0.66 4.82 -9.33
N GLU A 129 -0.48 4.32 -9.80
CA GLU A 129 -1.43 5.08 -10.62
C GLU A 129 -2.66 5.44 -9.80
N ARG A 130 -3.19 6.64 -10.03
CA ARG A 130 -4.44 7.10 -9.39
C ARG A 130 -5.49 7.43 -10.43
N ILE A 131 -6.64 6.80 -10.27
CA ILE A 131 -7.80 6.97 -11.13
C ILE A 131 -8.87 7.69 -10.32
N HIS A 132 -9.33 8.79 -10.88
CA HIS A 132 -10.29 9.69 -10.27
C HIS A 132 -11.62 9.59 -11.03
N ARG A 133 -12.72 9.44 -10.29
CA ARG A 133 -14.09 9.40 -10.81
C ARG A 133 -14.96 10.34 -10.00
N LEU A 134 -15.30 11.48 -10.61
CA LEU A 134 -16.24 12.44 -10.03
C LEU A 134 -17.66 11.96 -10.26
N PHE A 135 -18.50 12.10 -9.24
CA PHE A 135 -19.91 11.76 -9.32
C PHE A 135 -20.75 12.71 -8.45
N TYR A 136 -22.03 12.80 -8.80
CA TYR A 136 -23.01 13.58 -8.05
C TYR A 136 -23.88 12.66 -7.20
N TYR A 137 -24.11 13.05 -5.95
CA TYR A 137 -25.06 12.37 -5.06
C TYR A 137 -25.65 13.41 -4.10
N ASP A 138 -26.97 13.54 -4.09
CA ASP A 138 -27.67 14.46 -3.19
C ASP A 138 -27.95 13.78 -1.85
N GLY A 139 -26.91 13.67 -1.03
CA GLY A 139 -26.96 13.01 0.27
C GLY A 139 -25.58 12.89 0.90
N ASP A 140 -25.54 12.49 2.18
CA ASP A 140 -24.30 12.27 2.92
C ASP A 140 -23.77 10.85 2.69
N ILE A 141 -22.46 10.70 2.49
CA ILE A 141 -21.81 9.40 2.33
C ILE A 141 -21.03 9.05 3.60
N THR A 142 -21.32 7.91 4.22
CA THR A 142 -20.61 7.45 5.42
C THR A 142 -19.68 6.29 5.10
N VAL A 143 -18.39 6.51 5.32
CA VAL A 143 -17.32 5.53 5.06
C VAL A 143 -16.49 5.37 6.32
N ASN A 144 -16.29 4.13 6.79
CA ASN A 144 -15.47 3.82 7.97
C ASN A 144 -15.78 4.70 9.20
N GLY A 145 -17.07 4.98 9.44
CA GLY A 145 -17.54 5.81 10.55
C GLY A 145 -17.35 7.32 10.36
N THR A 146 -16.83 7.76 9.21
CA THR A 146 -16.71 9.17 8.85
C THR A 146 -17.78 9.54 7.84
N THR A 147 -18.59 10.55 8.16
CA THR A 147 -19.62 11.06 7.25
C THR A 147 -19.08 12.24 6.45
N LEU A 148 -18.99 12.05 5.13
CA LEU A 148 -18.69 13.07 4.16
C LEU A 148 -19.99 13.77 3.76
N LYS A 149 -20.01 15.10 3.89
CA LYS A 149 -21.16 15.93 3.52
C LYS A 149 -20.90 16.67 2.23
N GLY A 150 -21.92 16.80 1.39
CA GLY A 150 -21.83 17.53 0.13
C GLY A 150 -22.65 16.87 -0.97
N ASN A 151 -22.48 17.37 -2.19
CA ASN A 151 -23.27 16.94 -3.34
C ASN A 151 -22.39 16.42 -4.48
N ILE A 152 -21.09 16.74 -4.43
CA ILE A 152 -20.08 16.30 -5.40
C ILE A 152 -19.06 15.47 -4.63
N TYR A 153 -18.85 14.27 -5.13
CA TYR A 153 -17.94 13.31 -4.55
C TYR A 153 -16.98 12.79 -5.60
N GLU A 154 -15.89 12.22 -5.12
CA GLU A 154 -14.85 11.64 -5.93
C GLU A 154 -14.49 10.26 -5.38
N PHE A 155 -14.57 9.27 -6.25
CA PHE A 155 -14.03 7.95 -6.02
C PHE A 155 -12.59 7.93 -6.55
N ILE A 156 -11.64 7.58 -5.69
CA ILE A 156 -10.22 7.52 -6.01
C ILE A 156 -9.76 6.08 -5.85
N LEU A 157 -9.35 5.48 -6.97
CA LEU A 157 -8.71 4.17 -7.00
C LEU A 157 -7.21 4.37 -7.20
N GLU A 158 -6.44 4.06 -6.18
CA GLU A 158 -4.98 4.04 -6.24
C GLU A 158 -4.52 2.60 -6.45
N VAL A 159 -3.86 2.32 -7.57
CA VAL A 159 -3.43 0.96 -7.97
C VAL A 159 -1.91 0.88 -8.13
N TRP A 160 -1.33 -0.27 -7.79
CA TRP A 160 0.08 -0.58 -8.03
C TRP A 160 0.27 -2.09 -8.25
N ARG A 161 1.43 -2.49 -8.76
CA ARG A 161 1.78 -3.90 -8.99
C ARG A 161 3.15 -4.22 -8.43
N VAL A 162 3.29 -5.45 -7.92
CA VAL A 162 4.56 -6.04 -7.46
C VAL A 162 5.14 -6.90 -8.58
#